data_AF-A0ABD0QPT3-F1
#
_entry.id   AF-A0ABD0QPT3-F1
#
_cell.length_a   1.000
_cell.length_b   1.000
_cell.length_c   1.000
_cell.angle_alpha   90.00
_cell.angle_beta   90.00
_cell.angle_gamma   90.00
#
_symmetry.space_group_name_H-M   'P 1'
#
loop_
_entity.id
_entity.type
_entity.pdbx_description
1 polymer ?
#
loop_
_entity_poly.entity_id
_entity_poly.type
_entity_poly.pdbx_seq_one_letter_code
_entity_poly.pdbx_strand_id
1 'polypeptide(L)' 'DHLLVLMLLVFEATVYRHQIHHYRQLQRSPPPIPVIFPQATRDTLDKGLLHCIKYLLNYSFY' A
#
# COMPACT_ATOMS: atom_id res chain seq x y z
N ASP A 1 -4.41 -7.97 -27.90
CA ASP A 1 -3.93 -7.49 -26.58
C ASP A 1 -4.66 -6.30 -25.96
N HIS A 2 -5.72 -5.74 -26.56
CA HIS A 2 -6.41 -4.57 -25.96
C HIS A 2 -7.35 -4.93 -24.79
N LEU A 3 -7.89 -6.16 -24.75
CA LEU A 3 -8.79 -6.60 -23.68
C LEU A 3 -8.10 -6.76 -22.33
N LEU A 4 -6.84 -7.22 -22.32
CA LEU A 4 -6.04 -7.34 -21.09
C LEU A 4 -5.70 -5.97 -20.50
N VAL A 5 -5.36 -5.01 -21.37
CA VAL A 5 -5.11 -3.62 -20.96
C VAL A 5 -6.39 -3.00 -20.39
N LEU A 6 -7.54 -3.22 -21.05
CA LEU A 6 -8.84 -2.76 -20.54
C LEU A 6 -9.15 -3.38 -19.16
N MET A 7 -8.91 -4.69 -19.00
CA MET A 7 -9.15 -5.39 -17.74
C MET A 7 -8.28 -4.85 -16.60
N LEU A 8 -6.99 -4.59 -16.86
CA LEU A 8 -6.09 -3.97 -15.89
C LEU A 8 -6.54 -2.56 -15.50
N LEU A 9 -7.02 -1.77 -16.47
CA LEU A 9 -7.48 -0.40 -16.23
C LEU A 9 -8.78 -0.37 -15.40
N VAL A 10 -9.70 -1.28 -15.69
CA VAL A 10 -10.91 -1.49 -14.87
C VAL A 10 -10.54 -1.96 -13.46
N PHE A 11 -9.56 -2.87 -13.34
CA PHE A 11 -9.09 -3.36 -12.05
C PHE A 11 -8.47 -2.24 -11.21
N GLU A 12 -7.58 -1.43 -11.79
CA GLU A 12 -6.98 -0.26 -11.15
C GLU A 12 -8.05 0.72 -10.65
N ALA A 13 -9.00 1.10 -11.52
CA ALA A 13 -10.08 2.00 -11.15
C ALA A 13 -10.95 1.44 -10.02
N THR A 14 -11.20 0.13 -10.02
CA THR A 14 -11.97 -0.56 -8.98
C THR A 14 -11.23 -0.54 -7.64
N VAL A 15 -9.94 -0.89 -7.64
CA VAL A 15 -9.08 -0.88 -6.45
C VAL A 15 -9.00 0.53 -5.88
N TYR A 16 -8.79 1.55 -6.72
CA TYR A 16 -8.70 2.94 -6.29
C TYR A 16 -10.00 3.43 -5.63
N ARG A 17 -11.16 3.14 -6.23
CA ARG A 17 -12.46 3.47 -5.63
C ARG A 17 -12.65 2.74 -4.31
N HIS A 18 -12.34 1.45 -4.26
CA HIS A 18 -12.48 0.66 -3.03
C HIS A 18 -11.62 1.21 -1.90
N GLN A 19 -10.37 1.60 -2.18
CA GLN A 19 -9.49 2.27 -1.23
C GLN A 19 -10.10 3.57 -0.70
N ILE A 20 -10.59 4.45 -1.59
CA ILE A 20 -11.26 5.70 -1.18
C ILE A 20 -12.45 5.42 -0.25
N HIS A 21 -13.29 4.44 -0.60
CA HIS A 21 -14.43 4.07 0.23
C HIS A 21 -14.00 3.56 1.61
N HIS A 22 -12.97 2.71 1.67
CA HIS A 22 -12.40 2.21 2.92
C HIS A 22 -11.85 3.34 3.81
N TYR A 23 -11.08 4.27 3.23
CA TYR A 23 -10.54 5.42 3.95
C TYR A 23 -11.64 6.37 4.46
N ARG A 24 -12.68 6.59 3.65
CA ARG A 24 -13.85 7.39 4.04
C ARG A 24 -14.61 6.75 5.21
N GLN A 25 -14.81 5.44 5.20
CA GLN A 25 -15.47 4.73 6.31
C GLN A 25 -14.68 4.83 7.60
N LEU A 26 -13.35 4.73 7.53
CA LEU A 26 -12.46 4.84 8.69
C LEU A 26 -12.21 6.29 9.13
N GLN A 27 -12.77 7.29 8.44
CA GLN A 27 -12.48 8.71 8.65
C GLN A 27 -10.97 9.02 8.69
N ARG A 28 -10.18 8.26 7.93
CA ARG A 28 -8.72 8.43 7.86
C ARG A 28 -8.32 8.90 6.47
N SER A 29 -7.41 9.86 6.42
CA SER A 29 -6.75 10.19 5.16
C SER A 29 -5.87 9.03 4.70
N PRO A 30 -5.73 8.83 3.37
CA PRO A 30 -4.72 7.93 2.86
C PRO A 30 -3.34 8.36 3.38
N PRO A 31 -2.44 7.40 3.67
CA PRO A 31 -1.12 7.73 4.17
C PRO A 31 -0.36 8.57 3.12
N PRO A 32 0.41 9.59 3.55
CA PRO A 32 1.12 10.50 2.64
C PRO A 32 2.24 9.82 1.85
N ILE A 33 2.75 8.70 2.36
CA ILE A 33 3.70 7.82 1.67
C ILE A 33 2.98 6.50 1.41
N PRO A 34 2.96 5.99 0.17
CA PRO A 34 2.33 4.71 -0.15
C PRO A 34 3.15 3.58 0.45
N VAL A 35 2.86 3.24 1.70
CA VAL A 35 3.47 2.12 2.44
C VAL A 35 2.42 1.07 2.74
N ILE A 36 2.79 -0.20 2.60
CA ILE A 36 1.92 -1.35 2.90
C ILE A 36 1.79 -1.51 4.42
N PHE A 37 2.90 -1.33 5.14
CA PHE A 37 2.96 -1.46 6.60
C PHE A 37 3.37 -0.13 7.25
N PRO A 38 2.43 0.78 7.57
CA PRO A 38 2.78 2.07 8.16
C PRO A 38 3.48 1.98 9.53
N GLN A 39 3.38 0.82 10.19
CA GLN A 39 4.07 0.55 11.47
C GLN A 39 5.54 0.12 11.30
N ALA A 40 5.98 -0.19 10.08
CA ALA A 40 7.37 -0.57 9.81
C ALA A 40 8.20 0.68 9.51
N THR A 41 8.56 1.40 10.57
CA THR A 41 9.46 2.55 10.52
C THR A 41 10.91 2.13 10.80
N ARG A 42 11.88 3.00 10.50
CA ARG A 42 13.31 2.77 10.80
C ARG A 42 13.53 2.39 12.28
N ASP A 43 12.75 2.96 13.20
CA ASP A 43 12.83 2.68 14.64
C ASP A 43 12.37 1.27 15.04
N THR A 44 11.62 0.60 14.16
CA THR A 44 11.18 -0.78 14.39
C THR A 44 12.10 -1.82 13.75
N LEU A 45 13.07 -1.37 12.94
CA LEU A 45 14.01 -2.25 12.24
C LEU A 45 14.78 -3.15 13.20
N ASP A 46 15.17 -2.60 14.34
CA ASP A 46 15.96 -3.30 15.36
C ASP A 46 15.14 -4.23 16.27
N LYS A 47 13.80 -4.24 16.13
CA LYS A 47 12.92 -5.07 16.96
C LYS A 47 12.80 -6.52 16.47
N GLY A 48 13.39 -6.86 15.32
CA GLY A 48 13.53 -8.23 14.84
C GLY A 48 13.34 -8.43 13.34
N LEU A 49 13.67 -9.64 12.86
CA LEU A 49 13.67 -10.01 11.43
C LEU A 49 12.34 -9.72 10.71
N LEU A 50 11.20 -9.94 11.38
CA LEU A 50 9.88 -9.68 10.80
C LEU A 50 9.64 -8.19 10.53
N HIS A 51 10.15 -7.30 11.39
CA HIS A 51 10.06 -5.86 11.18
C HIS A 51 11.00 -5.41 10.06
N CYS A 52 12.17 -6.05 9.94
CA CYS A 52 13.10 -5.86 8.82
C CYS A 52 12.48 -6.23 7.47
N ILE A 53 11.81 -7.38 7.36
CA ILE A 53 11.12 -7.77 6.12
C ILE A 53 10.00 -6.78 5.78
N LYS A 54 9.20 -6.35 6.75
CA LYS A 54 8.14 -5.34 6.52
C LYS A 54 8.71 -3.99 6.07
N TYR A 55 9.85 -3.58 6.62
CA TYR A 55 10.54 -2.37 6.21
C TYR A 55 11.09 -2.49 4.79
N LEU A 56 11.71 -3.62 4.44
CA LEU A 56 12.22 -3.89 3.10
C LEU A 56 11.09 -3.92 2.06
N LEU A 57 9.95 -4.52 2.38
CA LEU A 57 8.78 -4.52 1.48
C LEU A 57 8.22 -3.11 1.24
N ASN A 58 8.30 -2.21 2.23
CA ASN A 58 7.86 -0.82 2.07
C ASN A 58 8.86 0.05 1.29
N TYR A 59 10.17 -0.16 1.48
CA TYR A 59 11.23 0.77 1.02
C TYR A 59 12.28 0.14 0.09
N SER A 60 12.07 -1.08 -0.40
CA SER A 60 13.04 -1.76 -1.29
C SER A 60 13.32 -1.01 -2.58
N PHE A 61 12.34 -0.28 -3.10
CA PHE A 61 12.42 0.49 -4.35
C PHE A 61 12.23 2.00 -4.13
N TYR A 62 12.34 2.46 -2.88
CA TYR A 62 12.33 3.89 -2.55
C TYR A 62 13.74 4.47 -2.71
#